data_AF-A0A6V7L1B4-F1
#
_entry.id   AF-A0A6V7L1B4-F1
#
_cell.length_a   1.000
_cell.length_b   1.000
_cell.length_c   1.000
_cell.angle_alpha   90.00
_cell.angle_beta   90.00
_cell.angle_gamma   90.00
#
_symmetry.space_group_name_H-M   'P 1'
#
loop_
_entity.id
_entity.type
_entity.pdbx_description
1 polymer ?
#
loop_
_entity_poly.entity_id
_entity_poly.type
_entity_poly.pdbx_seq_one_letter_code
_entity_poly.pdbx_strand_id
1 'polypeptide(L)' 'DTKQLLRCITKGFFPNAAYLHYSGVYKTIRGNQDLYIHPHSCLYTLKQPQ' A
#
# COMPACT_ATOMS: atom_id res chain seq x y z
N ASP A 1 -19.63 -8.55 1.19
CA ASP A 1 -19.34 -7.53 2.22
C ASP A 1 -17.94 -6.90 2.20
N THR A 2 -16.81 -7.60 2.27
CA THR A 2 -15.47 -6.93 2.31
C THR A 2 -15.08 -6.16 1.03
N LYS A 3 -15.45 -6.70 -0.15
CA LYS A 3 -15.12 -6.09 -1.45
C LYS A 3 -15.73 -4.68 -1.63
N GLN A 4 -16.91 -4.43 -1.07
CA GLN A 4 -17.58 -3.14 -1.20
C GLN A 4 -16.90 -2.08 -0.33
N LEU A 5 -16.49 -2.45 0.89
CA LEU A 5 -15.70 -1.58 1.77
C LEU A 5 -14.36 -1.22 1.12
N LEU A 6 -13.63 -2.21 0.60
CA LEU A 6 -12.36 -1.97 -0.08
C LEU A 6 -12.53 -1.02 -1.27
N ARG A 7 -13.57 -1.21 -2.10
CA ARG A 7 -13.89 -0.28 -3.21
C ARG A 7 -14.19 1.14 -2.73
N CYS A 8 -14.88 1.29 -1.60
CA CYS A 8 -15.16 2.61 -1.01
C CYS A 8 -13.85 3.31 -0.60
N ILE A 9 -12.99 2.60 0.12
CA ILE A 9 -11.68 3.11 0.54
C ILE A 9 -10.83 3.45 -0.68
N THR A 10 -10.75 2.56 -1.68
CA THR A 10 -10.01 2.82 -2.91
C THR A 10 -10.51 4.07 -3.62
N LYS A 11 -11.83 4.29 -3.72
CA LYS A 11 -12.36 5.51 -4.38
C LYS A 11 -11.95 6.81 -3.67
N GLY A 12 -11.95 6.84 -2.34
CA GLY A 12 -11.60 8.04 -1.57
C GLY A 12 -10.10 8.28 -1.42
N PHE A 13 -9.32 7.20 -1.28
CA PHE A 13 -7.89 7.27 -0.94
C PHE A 13 -6.95 6.81 -2.06
N PHE A 14 -7.44 6.65 -3.28
CA PHE A 14 -6.63 6.24 -4.44
C PHE A 14 -5.31 7.03 -4.59
N PRO A 15 -5.27 8.37 -4.44
CA PRO A 15 -4.03 9.12 -4.60
C PRO A 15 -2.92 8.79 -3.58
N ASN A 16 -3.31 8.20 -2.44
CA ASN A 16 -2.40 7.83 -1.35
C ASN A 16 -1.99 6.34 -1.42
N ALA A 17 -2.39 5.63 -2.46
CA ALA A 17 -1.99 4.24 -2.64
C ALA A 17 -0.49 4.13 -2.99
N ALA A 18 0.08 2.99 -2.62
CA ALA A 18 1.45 2.62 -2.90
C ALA A 18 1.50 1.22 -3.55
N TYR A 19 2.53 0.97 -4.35
CA TYR A 19 2.76 -0.32 -5.00
C TYR A 19 4.16 -0.84 -4.69
N LEU A 20 4.33 -2.16 -4.70
CA LEU A 20 5.64 -2.79 -4.51
C LEU A 20 6.44 -2.66 -5.81
N HIS A 21 7.55 -1.93 -5.76
CA HIS A 21 8.43 -1.72 -6.90
C HIS A 21 9.41 -2.88 -7.06
N TYR A 22 9.91 -3.12 -8.28
CA TYR A 22 10.88 -4.19 -8.56
C TYR A 22 12.21 -4.03 -7.78
N SER A 23 12.50 -2.84 -7.27
CA SER A 23 13.64 -2.59 -6.37
C SER A 23 13.44 -3.13 -4.95
N GLY A 24 12.26 -3.68 -4.63
CA GLY A 24 11.94 -4.22 -3.30
C GLY A 24 11.43 -3.19 -2.29
N VAL A 25 11.07 -1.98 -2.73
CA VAL A 25 10.57 -0.89 -1.86
C VAL A 25 9.17 -0.48 -2.33
N TYR A 26 8.29 -0.08 -1.42
CA TYR A 26 7.00 0.49 -1.82
C TYR A 26 7.18 1.90 -2.34
N LYS A 27 6.46 2.23 -3.42
CA LYS A 27 6.46 3.59 -3.97
C LYS A 27 5.06 4.16 -4.03
N THR A 28 4.93 5.45 -3.74
CA THR A 28 3.66 6.16 -3.92
C THR A 28 3.29 6.20 -5.41
N ILE A 29 2.00 6.00 -5.72
CA ILE A 29 1.50 6.20 -7.09
C ILE A 29 1.69 7.67 -7.49
N ARG A 30 1.46 8.59 -6.55
CA ARG A 30 1.67 10.02 -6.75
C ARG A 30 3.07 10.42 -6.28
N GLY A 31 3.95 10.77 -7.22
CA GLY A 31 5.27 11.33 -6.92
C GLY A 31 6.40 10.30 -6.78
N ASN A 32 6.12 9.00 -6.91
CA ASN A 32 7.13 7.94 -6.96
C ASN A 32 8.09 7.92 -5.75
N GLN A 33 7.57 8.32 -4.57
CA GLN A 33 8.35 8.44 -3.34
C GLN A 33 8.44 7.10 -2.63
N ASP A 34 9.60 6.84 -2.03
CA ASP A 34 9.85 5.61 -1.27
C ASP A 34 9.07 5.60 0.04
N LEU A 35 8.46 4.46 0.34
CA LEU A 35 7.64 4.21 1.51
C LEU A 35 8.02 2.90 2.18
N TYR A 36 7.88 2.88 3.50
CA TYR A 36 8.08 1.72 4.34
C TYR A 36 6.86 1.50 5.22
N ILE A 37 6.53 0.22 5.44
CA ILE A 37 5.44 -0.14 6.34
C ILE A 37 5.87 0.22 7.76
N HIS A 38 5.05 1.00 8.46
CA HIS A 38 5.33 1.41 9.84
C HIS A 38 5.28 0.21 10.81
N PRO A 39 6.14 0.13 11.85
CA PRO A 39 6.22 -1.02 12.76
C PRO A 39 4.91 -1.37 13.49
N HIS A 40 4.05 -0.38 13.76
CA HIS A 40 2.73 -0.60 14.37
C HIS A 40 1.66 -1.11 13.39
N SER A 41 1.96 -1.19 12.09
CA SER A 41 1.02 -1.71 11.11
C SER A 41 0.90 -3.23 11.22
N CYS A 42 -0.32 -3.76 11.09
CA CYS A 42 -0.56 -5.20 11.02
C CYS A 42 0.16 -5.86 9.82
N LEU A 43 0.53 -5.09 8.80
CA LEU A 43 1.25 -5.58 7.63
C LEU A 43 2.77 -5.69 7.85
N TYR A 44 3.32 -5.13 8.93
CA TYR A 44 4.77 -5.05 9.14
C TYR A 44 5.41 -6.44 9.31
N THR A 45 4.70 -7.37 9.94
CA THR A 45 5.19 -8.72 10.22
C THR A 45 4.89 -9.73 9.10
N LEU A 46 4.19 -9.30 8.04
CA LEU A 46 3.81 -10.18 6.94
C LEU A 46 4.93 -10.26 5.90
N LYS A 47 5.21 -11.48 5.41
CA LYS A 47 6.16 -11.70 4.33
C LYS A 47 5.61 -11.09 3.04
N GLN A 48 6.37 -10.19 2.44
CA GLN A 48 6.00 -9.54 1.19
C GLN A 48 6.13 -10.52 0.02
N PRO A 49 5.19 -10.50 -0.95
CA PRO A 49 5.34 -11.27 -2.18
C PRO A 49 6.60 -10.82 -2.93
N GLN A 50 7.38 -11.80 -3.41
CA GLN A 50 8.61 -11.57 -4.17
C GLN A 50 8.34 -11.61 -5.68
#